data_AF-A0A1V4M079-F1
#
_entry.id   AF-A0A1V4M079-F1
#
_cell.length_a   1.000
_cell.length_b   1.000
_cell.length_c   1.000
_cell.angle_alpha   90.00
_cell.angle_beta   90.00
_cell.angle_gamma   90.00
#
_symmetry.space_group_name_H-M   'P 1'
#
loop_
_entity.id
_entity.type
_entity.pdbx_description
1 polymer ?
#
loop_
_entity_poly.entity_id
_entity_poly.type
_entity_poly.pdbx_seq_one_letter_code
_entity_poly.pdbx_strand_id
1 'polypeptide(L)'
;MSGNNSKGMALPMVIIIMAFLAAISTTMLSISLAEVRFNEHDESSTQAYYIARSVADAVKGAVVRDPDSIIGVAGGPTTATTVNLSGGSAEVYVTTPVPGSTSGTYRYTIVSTGTYRGREATVTIDLERGVEAGETYDVFGNLVSGTESISLQKNFEINLADGVDGVKKYVVDYSDPDNPFFLDDDSNVSYVLYRYDDQIYNEEDFDSGWATYEEIYPPPLPTYVDEDGVTQTGYKEIVPPLLPLVLDGDGNRLDLDIGNTNYTISESGYYGSLDMGPRGKYTFHVNEGEILQVRADEMIFDGEIAVTADTAELGMLHLIVDDYMEMPNANAEVGTDAPNVLIIFTYDEDVSRYGTDQVDLVLKANADTNFFVYGPSIEVEMSSGAEFTGAMVVGEFDGSNNNEITYDPSYDDISYEVVISTGNYYLVPIAYK
;
A
#
# COMPACT_ATOMS: atom_id res chain seq x y z
N MET A 1 78.82 -46.90 -65.79
CA MET A 1 78.06 -45.68 -65.42
C MET A 1 76.70 -46.14 -64.93
N SER A 2 76.52 -46.20 -63.61
CA SER A 2 75.23 -46.53 -62.99
C SER A 2 74.34 -45.31 -63.09
N GLY A 3 73.37 -45.33 -64.01
CA GLY A 3 72.37 -44.28 -64.10
C GLY A 3 71.41 -44.41 -62.92
N ASN A 4 71.61 -43.58 -61.89
CA ASN A 4 70.71 -43.54 -60.73
C ASN A 4 69.30 -43.17 -61.20
N ASN A 5 68.39 -44.13 -61.11
CA ASN A 5 67.03 -44.04 -61.62
C ASN A 5 66.14 -43.29 -60.62
N SER A 6 66.33 -41.97 -60.51
CA SER A 6 65.54 -41.09 -59.63
C SER A 6 64.17 -40.70 -60.20
N LYS A 7 63.82 -41.17 -61.42
CA LYS A 7 62.57 -40.79 -62.11
C LYS A 7 61.30 -41.43 -61.54
N GLY A 8 61.42 -42.43 -60.65
CA GLY A 8 60.28 -43.10 -60.02
C GLY A 8 59.69 -42.38 -58.79
N MET A 9 60.42 -41.44 -58.18
CA MET A 9 59.98 -40.79 -56.92
C MET A 9 59.16 -39.51 -57.12
N ALA A 10 59.10 -38.97 -58.34
CA ALA A 10 58.43 -37.69 -58.61
C ALA A 10 56.90 -37.77 -58.45
N LEU A 11 56.27 -38.84 -58.94
CA LEU A 11 54.81 -39.00 -58.90
C LEU A 11 54.28 -39.13 -57.45
N PRO A 12 54.84 -40.00 -56.58
CA PRO A 12 54.43 -40.06 -55.17
C PRO A 12 54.58 -38.72 -54.44
N MET A 13 55.65 -37.97 -54.73
CA MET A 13 55.90 -36.67 -54.09
C MET A 13 54.81 -35.64 -54.46
N VAL A 14 54.42 -35.56 -55.73
CA VAL A 14 53.33 -34.66 -56.15
C VAL A 14 52.01 -35.02 -55.49
N ILE A 15 51.71 -36.33 -55.37
CA ILE A 15 50.48 -36.79 -54.70
C ILE A 15 50.50 -36.39 -53.22
N ILE A 16 51.63 -36.55 -52.53
CA ILE A 16 51.77 -36.15 -51.12
C ILE A 16 51.60 -34.64 -50.97
N ILE A 17 52.23 -33.83 -51.84
CA ILE A 17 52.10 -32.37 -51.82
C ILE A 17 50.65 -31.96 -52.07
N MET A 18 49.98 -32.56 -53.06
CA MET A 18 48.57 -32.29 -53.35
C MET A 18 47.66 -32.67 -52.18
N ALA A 19 47.90 -33.81 -51.53
CA ALA A 19 47.13 -34.23 -50.36
C ALA A 19 47.33 -33.27 -49.19
N PHE A 20 48.56 -32.79 -48.97
CA PHE A 20 48.85 -31.81 -47.92
C PHE A 20 48.20 -30.45 -48.20
N LEU A 21 48.26 -29.97 -49.45
CA LEU A 21 47.59 -28.75 -49.87
C LEU A 21 46.07 -28.86 -49.72
N ALA A 22 45.47 -29.99 -50.11
CA ALA A 22 44.05 -30.23 -49.92
C ALA A 22 43.66 -30.20 -48.44
N ALA A 23 44.44 -30.85 -47.57
CA ALA A 23 44.21 -30.83 -46.13
C ALA A 23 44.27 -29.40 -45.55
N ILE A 24 45.28 -28.61 -45.94
CA ILE A 24 45.39 -27.20 -45.52
C ILE A 24 44.19 -26.39 -46.03
N SER A 25 43.83 -26.53 -47.31
CA SER A 25 42.68 -25.80 -47.88
C SER A 25 41.37 -26.12 -47.15
N THR A 26 41.12 -27.39 -46.80
CA THR A 26 39.94 -27.77 -46.01
C THR A 26 39.97 -27.19 -44.61
N THR A 27 41.14 -27.16 -43.94
CA THR A 27 41.26 -26.55 -42.61
C THR A 27 41.04 -25.03 -42.65
N MET A 28 41.58 -24.33 -43.66
CA MET A 28 41.36 -22.88 -43.82
C MET A 28 39.89 -22.54 -44.05
N LEU A 29 39.19 -23.30 -44.91
CA LEU A 29 37.75 -23.12 -45.12
C LEU A 29 36.94 -23.37 -43.83
N SER A 30 37.34 -24.35 -43.04
CA SER A 30 36.68 -24.66 -41.77
C SER A 30 36.86 -23.54 -40.75
N ILE A 31 38.06 -22.96 -40.68
CA ILE A 31 38.35 -21.79 -39.81
C ILE A 31 37.55 -20.58 -40.27
N SER A 32 37.51 -20.27 -41.56
CA SER A 32 36.74 -19.13 -42.08
C SER A 32 35.23 -19.26 -41.83
N LEU A 33 34.67 -20.47 -41.97
CA LEU A 33 33.25 -20.71 -41.64
C LEU A 33 32.98 -20.58 -40.14
N ALA A 34 33.93 -20.99 -39.29
CA ALA A 34 33.83 -20.81 -37.86
C ALA A 34 33.86 -19.32 -37.48
N GLU A 35 34.81 -18.54 -38.04
CA GLU A 35 34.91 -17.09 -37.83
C GLU A 35 33.64 -16.35 -38.24
N VAL A 36 33.04 -16.68 -39.38
CA VAL A 36 31.77 -16.07 -39.80
C VAL A 36 30.64 -16.33 -38.80
N ARG A 37 30.56 -17.56 -38.25
CA ARG A 37 29.54 -17.90 -37.24
C ARG A 37 29.78 -17.20 -35.92
N PHE A 38 31.03 -17.08 -35.49
CA PHE A 38 31.38 -16.32 -34.29
C PHE A 38 31.08 -14.84 -34.47
N ASN A 39 31.42 -14.25 -35.61
CA ASN A 39 31.12 -12.85 -35.90
C ASN A 39 29.61 -12.58 -35.94
N GLU A 40 28.81 -13.46 -36.55
CA GLU A 40 27.35 -13.33 -36.56
C GLU A 40 26.76 -13.48 -35.15
N HIS A 41 27.34 -14.36 -34.33
CA HIS A 41 26.94 -14.57 -32.94
C HIS A 41 27.24 -13.34 -32.08
N ASP A 42 28.46 -12.81 -32.17
CA ASP A 42 28.91 -11.61 -31.45
C ASP A 42 28.13 -10.37 -31.89
N GLU A 43 27.90 -10.22 -33.20
CA GLU A 43 27.07 -9.13 -33.75
C GLU A 43 25.65 -9.22 -33.19
N SER A 44 25.03 -10.40 -33.23
CA SER A 44 23.64 -10.57 -32.73
C SER A 44 23.52 -10.31 -31.23
N SER A 45 24.49 -10.76 -30.44
CA SER A 45 24.54 -10.50 -28.99
C SER A 45 24.73 -9.01 -28.69
N THR A 46 25.57 -8.34 -29.48
CA THR A 46 25.82 -6.90 -29.36
C THR A 46 24.56 -6.10 -29.72
N GLN A 47 23.84 -6.49 -30.77
CA GLN A 47 22.58 -5.86 -31.16
C GLN A 47 21.48 -6.06 -30.09
N ALA A 48 21.34 -7.28 -29.54
CA ALA A 48 20.41 -7.55 -28.44
C ALA A 48 20.69 -6.65 -27.22
N TYR A 49 21.96 -6.45 -26.86
CA TYR A 49 22.35 -5.57 -25.76
C TYR A 49 22.02 -4.11 -26.04
N TYR A 50 22.28 -3.59 -27.25
CA TYR A 50 21.91 -2.22 -27.60
C TYR A 50 20.40 -1.99 -27.58
N ILE A 51 19.62 -2.99 -28.01
CA ILE A 51 18.16 -2.96 -27.93
C ILE A 51 17.72 -2.85 -26.46
N ALA A 52 18.17 -3.77 -25.60
CA ALA A 52 17.89 -3.76 -24.16
C ALA A 52 18.25 -2.42 -23.51
N ARG A 53 19.45 -1.91 -23.82
CA ARG A 53 19.95 -0.65 -23.27
C ARG A 53 19.10 0.55 -23.70
N SER A 54 18.73 0.61 -24.98
CA SER A 54 17.94 1.73 -25.51
C SER A 54 16.56 1.84 -24.87
N VAL A 55 15.90 0.69 -24.63
CA VAL A 55 14.61 0.64 -23.94
C VAL A 55 14.77 0.98 -22.46
N ALA A 56 15.77 0.42 -21.76
CA ALA A 56 16.04 0.77 -20.37
C ALA A 56 16.32 2.27 -20.17
N ASP A 57 17.09 2.90 -21.06
CA ASP A 57 17.37 4.35 -21.00
C ASP A 57 16.13 5.20 -21.32
N ALA A 58 15.23 4.74 -22.20
CA ALA A 58 13.96 5.40 -22.47
C ALA A 58 13.01 5.34 -21.26
N VAL A 59 12.86 4.16 -20.65
CA VAL A 59 12.05 3.96 -19.44
C VAL A 59 12.61 4.78 -18.28
N LYS A 60 13.92 4.78 -18.07
CA LYS A 60 14.58 5.65 -17.09
C LYS A 60 14.19 7.12 -17.28
N GLY A 61 14.23 7.62 -18.52
CA GLY A 61 13.88 9.01 -18.81
C GLY A 61 12.42 9.33 -18.52
N ALA A 62 11.54 8.33 -18.62
CA ALA A 62 10.13 8.46 -18.30
C ALA A 62 9.90 8.38 -16.77
N VAL A 63 10.56 7.46 -16.05
CA VAL A 63 10.50 7.34 -14.56
C VAL A 63 11.00 8.62 -13.89
N VAL A 64 12.05 9.24 -14.44
CA VAL A 64 12.59 10.51 -13.92
C VAL A 64 11.64 11.69 -14.16
N ARG A 65 10.82 11.64 -15.22
CA ARG A 65 9.93 12.75 -15.59
C ARG A 65 8.61 12.71 -14.84
N ASP A 66 8.05 11.51 -14.72
CA ASP A 66 6.72 11.26 -14.17
C ASP A 66 6.72 9.84 -13.58
N PRO A 67 7.19 9.68 -12.34
CA PRO A 67 7.33 8.37 -11.71
C PRO A 67 5.98 7.69 -11.53
N ASP A 68 4.94 8.47 -11.22
CA ASP A 68 3.60 7.97 -10.94
C ASP A 68 2.91 7.40 -12.20
N SER A 69 3.25 7.92 -13.39
CA SER A 69 2.70 7.42 -14.65
C SER A 69 3.20 6.03 -15.08
N ILE A 70 4.33 5.56 -14.55
CA ILE A 70 4.97 4.29 -14.95
C ILE A 70 4.82 3.24 -13.87
N ILE A 71 4.80 3.69 -12.63
CA ILE A 71 4.49 2.85 -11.49
C ILE A 71 2.97 2.77 -11.46
N GLY A 72 2.40 1.86 -12.25
CA GLY A 72 1.00 1.45 -12.07
C GLY A 72 0.77 1.28 -10.56
N VAL A 73 -0.24 1.98 -10.06
CA VAL A 73 -0.48 2.32 -8.65
C VAL A 73 0.10 1.26 -7.70
N ALA A 74 1.08 1.72 -6.91
CA ALA A 74 1.80 1.07 -5.81
C ALA A 74 1.74 -0.47 -5.72
N GLY A 75 2.87 -1.11 -6.07
CA GLY A 75 3.38 -2.30 -5.38
C GLY A 75 3.45 -3.64 -6.16
N GLY A 76 3.01 -3.69 -7.41
CA GLY A 76 3.30 -4.81 -8.32
C GLY A 76 4.57 -4.58 -9.15
N PRO A 77 5.34 -5.63 -9.55
CA PRO A 77 6.31 -5.48 -10.63
C PRO A 77 5.56 -4.98 -11.86
N THR A 78 6.00 -3.87 -12.45
CA THR A 78 5.32 -3.30 -13.61
C THR A 78 5.24 -4.38 -14.68
N THR A 79 4.02 -4.72 -15.12
CA THR A 79 3.76 -5.74 -16.13
C THR A 79 4.77 -5.62 -17.27
N ALA A 80 5.52 -6.70 -17.53
CA ALA A 80 6.58 -6.69 -18.53
C ALA A 80 6.02 -6.19 -19.86
N THR A 81 6.47 -5.03 -20.31
CA THR A 81 5.98 -4.42 -21.54
C THR A 81 6.91 -4.82 -22.69
N THR A 82 6.36 -5.48 -23.69
CA THR A 82 7.11 -5.82 -24.92
C THR A 82 7.13 -4.62 -25.86
N VAL A 83 8.33 -4.09 -26.10
CA VAL A 83 8.58 -3.03 -27.08
C VAL A 83 9.11 -3.66 -28.36
N ASN A 84 8.35 -3.54 -29.45
CA ASN A 84 8.77 -4.01 -30.76
C ASN A 84 9.54 -2.89 -31.50
N LEU A 85 10.78 -3.18 -31.91
CA LEU A 85 11.65 -2.29 -32.66
C LEU A 85 11.89 -2.87 -34.06
N SER A 86 12.34 -2.05 -35.01
CA SER A 86 12.55 -2.49 -36.41
C SER A 86 13.58 -3.62 -36.58
N GLY A 87 14.43 -3.85 -35.58
CA GLY A 87 15.46 -4.89 -35.59
C GLY A 87 15.23 -6.05 -34.62
N GLY A 88 14.30 -5.95 -33.68
CA GLY A 88 14.13 -6.92 -32.59
C GLY A 88 13.07 -6.47 -31.60
N SER A 89 13.00 -7.13 -30.46
CA SER A 89 12.07 -6.74 -29.37
C SER A 89 12.85 -6.54 -28.08
N ALA A 90 12.28 -5.82 -27.12
CA ALA A 90 12.73 -5.87 -25.75
C ALA A 90 11.53 -6.04 -24.83
N GLU A 91 11.72 -6.81 -23.78
CA GLU A 91 10.84 -6.78 -22.62
C GLU A 91 11.47 -5.88 -21.56
N VAL A 92 10.65 -5.07 -20.90
CA VAL A 92 11.11 -4.20 -19.82
C VAL A 92 10.12 -4.25 -18.67
N TYR A 93 10.65 -4.31 -17.45
CA TYR A 93 9.88 -4.12 -16.23
C TYR A 93 10.66 -3.22 -15.27
N VAL A 94 9.91 -2.50 -14.44
CA VAL A 94 10.46 -1.67 -13.36
C VAL A 94 10.07 -2.32 -12.05
N THR A 95 11.00 -2.46 -11.12
CA THR A 95 10.68 -2.95 -9.79
C THR A 95 9.89 -1.89 -9.03
N THR A 96 9.12 -2.35 -8.06
CA THR A 96 8.57 -1.46 -7.04
C THR A 96 9.68 -0.64 -6.38
N PRO A 97 9.41 0.62 -6.02
CA PRO A 97 10.34 1.40 -5.22
C PRO A 97 10.63 0.67 -3.92
N VAL A 98 11.92 0.52 -3.60
CA VAL A 98 12.38 0.08 -2.27
C VAL A 98 13.08 1.24 -1.58
N PRO A 99 13.05 1.35 -0.25
CA PRO A 99 13.83 2.37 0.46
C PRO A 99 15.31 2.32 0.04
N GLY A 100 15.86 3.50 -0.25
CA GLY A 100 17.23 3.67 -0.70
C GLY A 100 18.24 3.59 0.44
N SER A 101 19.52 3.80 0.10
CA SER A 101 20.61 3.74 1.09
C SER A 101 20.71 4.99 1.98
N THR A 102 19.99 6.05 1.60
CA THR A 102 19.92 7.32 2.29
C THR A 102 18.48 7.54 2.76
N SER A 103 18.28 8.06 3.97
CA SER A 103 16.94 8.40 4.46
C SER A 103 16.23 9.33 3.49
N GLY A 104 14.96 9.06 3.19
CA GLY A 104 14.18 9.83 2.22
C GLY A 104 14.61 9.63 0.76
N THR A 105 15.29 8.53 0.42
CA THR A 105 15.48 8.12 -0.98
C THR A 105 14.73 6.83 -1.29
N TYR A 106 14.25 6.70 -2.53
CA TYR A 106 13.72 5.45 -3.08
C TYR A 106 14.62 4.94 -4.19
N ARG A 107 14.78 3.62 -4.25
CA ARG A 107 15.52 2.93 -5.30
C ARG A 107 14.56 2.19 -6.23
N TYR A 108 14.77 2.38 -7.52
CA TYR A 108 14.08 1.66 -8.60
C TYR A 108 15.10 0.84 -9.37
N THR A 109 14.72 -0.38 -9.76
CA THR A 109 15.52 -1.22 -10.65
C THR A 109 14.78 -1.38 -11.96
N ILE A 110 15.37 -0.92 -13.06
CA ILE A 110 14.84 -1.12 -14.41
C ILE A 110 15.59 -2.30 -15.01
N VAL A 111 14.86 -3.34 -15.39
CA VAL A 111 15.43 -4.51 -16.07
C VAL A 111 14.84 -4.58 -17.48
N SER A 112 15.70 -4.57 -18.49
CA SER A 112 15.30 -4.77 -19.87
C SER A 112 16.06 -5.93 -20.51
N THR A 113 15.33 -6.84 -21.15
CA THR A 113 15.88 -7.96 -21.91
C THR A 113 15.56 -7.77 -23.38
N GLY A 114 16.59 -7.51 -24.18
CA GLY A 114 16.49 -7.31 -25.62
C GLY A 114 16.73 -8.60 -26.39
N THR A 115 15.95 -8.83 -27.44
CA THR A 115 15.99 -10.02 -28.29
C THR A 115 16.28 -9.65 -29.74
N TYR A 116 17.37 -10.19 -30.31
CA TYR A 116 17.77 -10.02 -31.71
C TYR A 116 18.15 -11.37 -32.33
N ARG A 117 17.41 -11.80 -33.37
CA ARG A 117 17.63 -13.09 -34.07
C ARG A 117 17.77 -14.31 -33.13
N GLY A 118 16.94 -14.36 -32.08
CA GLY A 118 16.94 -15.44 -31.08
C GLY A 118 18.10 -15.40 -30.08
N ARG A 119 18.83 -14.27 -30.00
CA ARG A 119 19.79 -13.98 -28.94
C ARG A 119 19.21 -12.94 -28.00
N GLU A 120 19.47 -13.13 -26.72
CA GLU A 120 18.99 -12.27 -25.64
C GLU A 120 20.16 -11.61 -24.94
N ALA A 121 19.95 -10.38 -24.47
CA ALA A 121 20.86 -9.69 -23.58
C ALA A 121 20.05 -8.85 -22.60
N THR A 122 20.44 -8.87 -21.33
CA THR A 122 19.74 -8.16 -20.25
C THR A 122 20.58 -6.99 -19.75
N VAL A 123 19.92 -5.86 -19.50
CA VAL A 123 20.48 -4.65 -18.92
C VAL A 123 19.69 -4.29 -17.67
N THR A 124 20.41 -4.03 -16.59
CA THR A 124 19.85 -3.55 -15.32
C THR A 124 20.34 -2.13 -15.05
N ILE A 125 19.43 -1.24 -14.67
CA ILE A 125 19.72 0.14 -14.27
C ILE A 125 19.09 0.39 -12.90
N ASP A 126 19.93 0.69 -11.91
CA ASP A 126 19.48 1.14 -10.59
C ASP A 126 19.38 2.66 -10.57
N LEU A 127 18.26 3.18 -10.08
CA LEU A 127 18.00 4.61 -9.90
C LEU A 127 17.74 4.87 -8.43
N GLU A 128 18.36 5.90 -7.85
CA GLU A 128 18.06 6.37 -6.51
C GLU A 128 17.52 7.81 -6.62
N ARG A 129 16.28 8.05 -6.18
CA ARG A 129 15.60 9.35 -6.19
C ARG A 129 15.46 9.83 -4.74
N GLY A 130 15.82 11.07 -4.46
CA GLY A 130 15.45 11.73 -3.22
C GLY A 130 14.00 12.19 -3.27
N VAL A 131 13.24 11.88 -2.24
CA VAL A 131 11.95 12.50 -1.95
C VAL A 131 12.28 13.88 -1.40
N GLU A 132 11.86 14.93 -2.10
CA GLU A 132 11.92 16.26 -1.49
C GLU A 132 10.92 16.26 -0.32
N ALA A 133 11.36 16.69 0.86
CA ALA A 133 10.52 16.76 2.04
C ALA A 133 9.24 17.59 1.74
N GLY A 134 8.11 16.90 1.56
CA GLY A 134 6.85 17.53 1.14
C GLY A 134 5.92 16.68 0.27
N GLU A 135 6.37 15.55 -0.31
CA GLU A 135 5.44 14.56 -0.89
C GLU A 135 4.92 13.65 0.24
N THR A 136 3.81 14.05 0.88
CA THR A 136 3.11 13.26 1.90
C THR A 136 2.09 12.35 1.23
N TYR A 137 2.05 11.07 1.63
CA TYR A 137 0.91 10.21 1.33
C TYR A 137 -0.19 10.54 2.34
N ASP A 138 -1.25 11.14 1.85
CA ASP A 138 -2.44 11.39 2.67
C ASP A 138 -3.28 10.11 2.73
N VAL A 139 -3.09 9.33 3.79
CA VAL A 139 -3.82 8.08 4.03
C VAL A 139 -5.27 8.38 4.47
N PHE A 140 -5.55 9.60 4.95
CA PHE A 140 -6.85 10.04 5.47
C PHE A 140 -7.55 11.06 4.56
N GLY A 141 -7.10 11.21 3.31
CA GLY A 141 -7.74 12.11 2.34
C GLY A 141 -9.18 11.73 1.98
N ASN A 142 -9.67 10.58 2.46
CA ASN A 142 -11.07 10.17 2.41
C ASN A 142 -11.62 10.03 3.84
N LEU A 143 -12.90 10.40 4.01
CA LEU A 143 -13.60 10.33 5.29
C LEU A 143 -13.80 8.89 5.79
N VAL A 144 -14.28 8.02 4.90
CA VAL A 144 -14.40 6.57 5.14
C VAL A 144 -13.86 5.83 3.92
N SER A 145 -12.86 4.98 4.14
CA SER A 145 -12.32 4.06 3.15
C SER A 145 -12.49 2.63 3.65
N GLY A 146 -13.30 1.83 2.95
CA GLY A 146 -13.53 0.42 3.24
C GLY A 146 -12.79 -0.44 2.22
N THR A 147 -11.85 -1.28 2.66
CA THR A 147 -11.09 -2.14 1.74
C THR A 147 -11.86 -3.40 1.33
N GLU A 148 -12.86 -3.81 2.12
CA GLU A 148 -13.66 -5.01 1.90
C GLU A 148 -15.14 -4.72 1.65
N SER A 149 -15.83 -3.95 2.52
CA SER A 149 -17.23 -3.58 2.30
C SER A 149 -17.66 -2.33 3.08
N ILE A 150 -18.63 -1.58 2.56
CA ILE A 150 -19.28 -0.48 3.27
C ILE A 150 -20.80 -0.65 3.20
N SER A 151 -21.44 -0.85 4.34
CA SER A 151 -22.88 -0.93 4.55
C SER A 151 -23.38 0.32 5.27
N LEU A 152 -24.21 1.11 4.60
CA LEU A 152 -24.91 2.26 5.20
C LEU A 152 -26.42 1.98 5.20
N GLN A 153 -27.01 1.86 6.39
CA GLN A 153 -28.44 1.64 6.55
C GLN A 153 -29.20 2.97 6.72
N LYS A 154 -30.54 2.90 6.87
CA LYS A 154 -31.43 4.08 6.85
C LYS A 154 -31.00 5.19 7.82
N ASN A 155 -31.08 6.42 7.31
CA ASN A 155 -30.85 7.69 8.00
C ASN A 155 -29.39 7.92 8.45
N PHE A 156 -28.42 7.42 7.71
CA PHE A 156 -27.02 7.76 7.92
C PHE A 156 -26.71 9.15 7.34
N GLU A 157 -26.00 9.99 8.09
CA GLU A 157 -25.61 11.33 7.67
C GLU A 157 -24.08 11.48 7.61
N ILE A 158 -23.59 12.15 6.55
CA ILE A 158 -22.18 12.46 6.35
C ILE A 158 -22.04 13.97 6.23
N ASN A 159 -21.31 14.56 7.16
CA ASN A 159 -21.13 15.99 7.29
C ASN A 159 -19.66 16.38 7.10
N LEU A 160 -19.45 17.62 6.64
CA LEU A 160 -18.16 18.29 6.67
C LEU A 160 -18.22 19.32 7.81
N ALA A 161 -17.12 19.49 8.53
CA ALA A 161 -16.99 20.57 9.49
C ALA A 161 -17.25 21.94 8.82
N ASP A 162 -17.76 22.90 9.60
CA ASP A 162 -18.04 24.25 9.11
C ASP A 162 -16.76 24.90 8.54
N GLY A 163 -16.82 25.41 7.31
CA GLY A 163 -15.73 26.19 6.69
C GLY A 163 -14.80 25.42 5.74
N VAL A 164 -15.16 24.19 5.40
CA VAL A 164 -14.40 23.32 4.48
C VAL A 164 -14.91 23.50 3.04
N ASP A 165 -14.22 24.31 2.24
CA ASP A 165 -14.49 24.45 0.80
C ASP A 165 -13.50 23.57 0.00
N GLY A 166 -14.01 22.66 -0.83
CA GLY A 166 -13.22 21.94 -1.84
C GLY A 166 -12.69 20.54 -1.46
N VAL A 167 -13.03 20.03 -0.27
CA VAL A 167 -12.83 18.60 0.06
C VAL A 167 -13.94 17.80 -0.61
N LYS A 168 -13.56 16.87 -1.46
CA LYS A 168 -14.52 16.01 -2.16
C LYS A 168 -14.95 14.90 -1.21
N LYS A 169 -16.25 14.77 -0.97
CA LYS A 169 -16.82 13.69 -0.15
C LYS A 169 -16.65 12.38 -0.90
N TYR A 170 -15.80 11.50 -0.40
CA TYR A 170 -15.71 10.15 -0.96
C TYR A 170 -15.91 9.15 0.17
N VAL A 171 -17.06 8.46 0.13
CA VAL A 171 -17.16 7.10 0.66
C VAL A 171 -16.68 6.22 -0.47
N VAL A 172 -15.54 5.56 -0.29
CA VAL A 172 -14.99 4.66 -1.32
C VAL A 172 -15.12 3.23 -0.82
N ASP A 173 -16.02 2.49 -1.46
CA ASP A 173 -16.12 1.04 -1.28
C ASP A 173 -15.22 0.36 -2.33
N TYR A 174 -14.18 -0.33 -1.85
CA TYR A 174 -13.26 -1.08 -2.71
C TYR A 174 -13.66 -2.56 -2.89
N SER A 175 -14.82 -2.99 -2.36
CA SER A 175 -15.34 -4.37 -2.47
C SER A 175 -15.45 -4.90 -3.90
N ASP A 176 -15.66 -3.99 -4.87
CA ASP A 176 -15.77 -4.27 -6.29
C ASP A 176 -14.78 -3.38 -7.06
N PRO A 177 -13.54 -3.84 -7.29
CA PRO A 177 -12.50 -3.02 -7.91
C PRO A 177 -12.81 -2.62 -9.36
N ASP A 178 -13.77 -3.29 -10.00
CA ASP A 178 -14.23 -2.96 -11.34
C ASP A 178 -15.28 -1.83 -11.35
N ASN A 179 -15.88 -1.49 -10.19
CA ASN A 179 -16.92 -0.48 -10.06
C ASN A 179 -16.98 0.13 -8.65
N PRO A 180 -15.99 0.97 -8.26
CA PRO A 180 -16.05 1.71 -7.00
C PRO A 180 -17.26 2.65 -7.03
N PHE A 181 -17.85 2.86 -5.86
CA PHE A 181 -18.91 3.82 -5.72
C PHE A 181 -18.35 5.16 -5.23
N PHE A 182 -18.73 6.27 -5.87
CA PHE A 182 -18.38 7.63 -5.45
C PHE A 182 -19.66 8.45 -5.25
N LEU A 183 -19.79 9.10 -4.10
CA LEU A 183 -20.88 10.06 -3.83
C LEU A 183 -20.42 11.46 -4.23
N ASP A 184 -20.98 12.02 -5.30
CA ASP A 184 -20.64 13.38 -5.74
C ASP A 184 -21.44 14.47 -4.99
N ASP A 185 -20.78 15.60 -4.75
CA ASP A 185 -21.18 16.71 -3.87
C ASP A 185 -22.08 17.77 -4.55
N ASP A 186 -22.38 17.62 -5.84
CA ASP A 186 -23.10 18.65 -6.62
C ASP A 186 -24.61 18.71 -6.35
N SER A 187 -25.14 17.93 -5.41
CA SER A 187 -26.52 18.10 -4.94
C SER A 187 -26.60 17.97 -3.42
N ASN A 188 -27.39 18.86 -2.79
CA ASN A 188 -27.83 18.79 -1.38
C ASN A 188 -28.67 17.53 -1.08
N VAL A 189 -28.33 16.38 -1.64
CA VAL A 189 -29.06 15.13 -1.53
C VAL A 189 -28.08 14.01 -1.28
N SER A 190 -28.04 13.56 -0.02
CA SER A 190 -27.42 12.30 0.38
C SER A 190 -28.21 11.16 -0.27
N TYR A 191 -27.69 10.58 -1.35
CA TYR A 191 -28.20 9.31 -1.86
C TYR A 191 -27.40 8.18 -1.25
N VAL A 192 -27.98 7.46 -0.28
CA VAL A 192 -27.45 6.17 0.16
C VAL A 192 -27.85 5.12 -0.87
N LEU A 193 -26.90 4.62 -1.66
CA LEU A 193 -27.14 3.52 -2.59
C LEU A 193 -27.07 2.20 -1.83
N TYR A 194 -28.23 1.54 -1.67
CA TYR A 194 -28.32 0.23 -1.05
C TYR A 194 -27.91 -0.85 -2.05
N ARG A 195 -26.85 -1.62 -1.75
CA ARG A 195 -26.63 -2.93 -2.39
C ARG A 195 -27.36 -3.99 -1.58
N TYR A 196 -28.65 -4.20 -1.88
CA TYR A 196 -29.37 -5.39 -1.41
C TYR A 196 -29.19 -6.48 -2.46
N ASP A 197 -28.45 -7.53 -2.10
CA ASP A 197 -28.45 -8.89 -2.66
C ASP A 197 -29.09 -9.08 -4.06
N ASP A 198 -28.25 -9.24 -5.08
CA ASP A 198 -28.53 -9.84 -6.40
C ASP A 198 -29.70 -9.31 -7.28
N GLN A 199 -30.21 -8.10 -7.06
CA GLN A 199 -31.20 -7.46 -7.95
C GLN A 199 -30.75 -6.06 -8.40
N ILE A 200 -30.16 -5.97 -9.60
CA ILE A 200 -30.08 -4.71 -10.35
C ILE A 200 -31.52 -4.33 -10.73
N TYR A 201 -32.09 -3.34 -10.05
CA TYR A 201 -33.33 -2.72 -10.51
C TYR A 201 -33.02 -1.92 -11.78
N ASN A 202 -33.82 -2.15 -12.83
CA ASN A 202 -33.71 -1.41 -14.08
C ASN A 202 -33.91 0.09 -13.85
N GLU A 203 -33.06 0.86 -14.52
CA GLU A 203 -32.96 2.32 -14.62
C GLU A 203 -34.28 3.07 -14.93
N GLU A 204 -35.39 2.39 -15.22
CA GLU A 204 -36.64 3.00 -15.68
C GLU A 204 -37.48 3.69 -14.59
N ASP A 205 -37.14 3.55 -13.30
CA ASP A 205 -37.89 4.20 -12.21
C ASP A 205 -37.30 5.53 -11.72
N PHE A 206 -36.19 6.00 -12.29
CA PHE A 206 -35.59 7.31 -11.95
C PHE A 206 -36.01 8.39 -12.96
N ASP A 207 -37.24 8.91 -12.80
CA ASP A 207 -37.69 10.09 -13.52
C ASP A 207 -37.23 11.38 -12.81
N SER A 208 -36.56 12.24 -13.58
CA SER A 208 -36.28 13.66 -13.38
C SER A 208 -35.04 14.11 -12.59
N GLY A 209 -34.00 14.49 -13.36
CA GLY A 209 -33.35 15.80 -13.17
C GLY A 209 -31.83 15.81 -12.92
N TRP A 210 -31.06 15.97 -14.01
CA TRP A 210 -29.70 16.55 -14.06
C TRP A 210 -28.68 16.05 -13.03
N ALA A 211 -28.18 14.82 -13.21
CA ALA A 211 -26.81 14.48 -12.81
C ALA A 211 -25.99 14.28 -14.09
N THR A 212 -24.92 15.05 -14.27
CA THR A 212 -23.91 14.76 -15.28
C THR A 212 -23.00 13.67 -14.74
N TYR A 213 -23.11 12.47 -15.31
CA TYR A 213 -22.18 11.37 -15.03
C TYR A 213 -20.79 11.77 -15.57
N GLU A 214 -19.84 12.06 -14.68
CA GLU A 214 -18.43 12.02 -15.02
C GLU A 214 -17.94 10.62 -14.61
N GLU A 215 -17.47 9.81 -15.56
CA GLU A 215 -16.83 8.52 -15.25
C GLU A 215 -15.54 8.79 -14.48
N ILE A 216 -15.63 8.80 -13.15
CA ILE A 216 -14.47 8.80 -12.27
C ILE A 216 -14.05 7.35 -12.12
N TYR A 217 -13.00 6.96 -12.82
CA TYR A 217 -12.37 5.65 -12.62
C TYR A 217 -11.73 5.63 -11.22
N PRO A 218 -11.86 4.53 -10.45
CA PRO A 218 -11.08 4.37 -9.22
C PRO A 218 -9.60 4.54 -9.55
N PRO A 219 -8.79 5.09 -8.63
CA PRO A 219 -7.40 4.67 -8.61
C PRO A 219 -7.40 3.14 -8.45
N PRO A 220 -6.76 2.37 -9.35
CA PRO A 220 -6.72 0.91 -9.22
C PRO A 220 -6.17 0.54 -7.85
N LEU A 221 -6.76 -0.49 -7.22
CA LEU A 221 -6.27 -1.02 -5.95
C LEU A 221 -4.75 -1.23 -6.05
N PRO A 222 -3.98 -0.84 -5.02
CA PRO A 222 -2.55 -1.13 -4.99
C PRO A 222 -2.37 -2.64 -5.17
N THR A 223 -1.30 -3.03 -5.85
CA THR A 223 -0.92 -4.45 -5.96
C THR A 223 0.27 -4.67 -5.06
N TYR A 224 0.47 -5.85 -4.49
CA TYR A 224 1.70 -6.13 -3.75
C TYR A 224 2.16 -7.55 -4.02
N VAL A 225 3.44 -7.81 -3.79
CA VAL A 225 3.98 -9.17 -3.83
C VAL A 225 4.07 -9.68 -2.40
N ASP A 226 3.40 -10.80 -2.12
CA ASP A 226 3.48 -11.47 -0.81
C ASP A 226 4.83 -12.18 -0.60
N GLU A 227 5.01 -12.78 0.57
CA GLU A 227 6.26 -13.46 0.94
C GLU A 227 6.59 -14.68 0.05
N ASP A 228 5.59 -15.24 -0.62
CA ASP A 228 5.74 -16.37 -1.55
C ASP A 228 6.00 -15.92 -3.00
N GLY A 229 6.03 -14.61 -3.26
CA GLY A 229 6.26 -14.06 -4.58
C GLY A 229 5.01 -13.98 -5.47
N VAL A 230 3.81 -14.11 -4.89
CA VAL A 230 2.53 -14.00 -5.61
C VAL A 230 2.05 -12.56 -5.59
N THR A 231 1.64 -12.04 -6.75
CA THR A 231 1.02 -10.71 -6.84
C THR A 231 -0.42 -10.77 -6.34
N GLN A 232 -0.71 -10.03 -5.28
CA GLN A 232 -2.04 -9.78 -4.74
C GLN A 232 -2.52 -8.39 -5.19
N THR A 233 -3.84 -8.24 -5.36
CA THR A 233 -4.50 -6.94 -5.60
C THR A 233 -5.27 -6.58 -4.33
N GLY A 234 -4.96 -5.42 -3.74
CA GLY A 234 -5.48 -4.98 -2.45
C GLY A 234 -4.42 -4.22 -1.65
N TYR A 235 -4.82 -3.60 -0.56
CA TYR A 235 -3.85 -3.01 0.37
C TYR A 235 -3.04 -4.15 1.00
N LYS A 236 -1.69 -4.09 0.92
CA LYS A 236 -0.88 -5.02 1.70
C LYS A 236 -1.12 -4.68 3.16
N GLU A 237 -1.36 -5.72 3.93
CA GLU A 237 -1.40 -5.66 5.38
C GLU A 237 -0.25 -4.79 5.90
N ILE A 238 -0.62 -3.65 6.46
CA ILE A 238 0.31 -2.77 7.13
C ILE A 238 0.45 -3.36 8.52
N VAL A 239 1.52 -4.13 8.72
CA VAL A 239 1.91 -4.56 10.06
C VAL A 239 2.18 -3.28 10.85
N PRO A 240 1.46 -2.99 11.94
CA PRO A 240 1.77 -1.84 12.78
C PRO A 240 3.26 -1.87 13.13
N PRO A 241 3.95 -0.72 13.26
CA PRO A 241 5.35 -0.72 13.66
C PRO A 241 5.51 -1.63 14.86
N LEU A 242 6.35 -2.67 14.71
CA LEU A 242 6.86 -3.47 15.82
C LEU A 242 7.73 -2.53 16.64
N LEU A 243 7.08 -1.62 17.34
CA LEU A 243 7.71 -0.69 18.22
C LEU A 243 8.37 -1.56 19.28
N PRO A 244 9.62 -1.28 19.64
CA PRO A 244 10.22 -1.89 20.80
C PRO A 244 9.52 -1.34 22.04
N LEU A 245 8.24 -1.65 22.25
CA LEU A 245 7.78 -1.91 23.59
C LEU A 245 8.62 -3.10 24.03
N VAL A 246 9.68 -2.81 24.76
CA VAL A 246 10.36 -3.77 25.61
C VAL A 246 9.32 -4.15 26.66
N LEU A 247 8.38 -5.01 26.28
CA LEU A 247 7.59 -5.78 27.21
C LEU A 247 8.63 -6.69 27.86
N ASP A 248 8.91 -6.41 29.11
CA ASP A 248 9.84 -7.11 29.97
C ASP A 248 9.34 -8.54 30.21
N GLY A 249 9.46 -9.39 29.20
CA GLY A 249 9.60 -10.85 29.20
C GLY A 249 8.52 -11.72 29.83
N ASP A 250 7.94 -11.30 30.95
CA ASP A 250 7.01 -12.04 31.80
C ASP A 250 6.31 -11.05 32.77
N GLY A 251 5.12 -10.53 32.46
CA GLY A 251 4.11 -10.33 33.52
C GLY A 251 3.70 -8.94 34.04
N ASN A 252 3.74 -7.86 33.25
CA ASN A 252 2.96 -6.64 33.57
C ASN A 252 1.80 -6.43 32.59
N ARG A 253 1.05 -7.50 32.32
CA ARG A 253 -0.31 -7.36 31.76
C ARG A 253 -1.18 -6.76 32.86
N LEU A 254 -1.36 -5.44 32.83
CA LEU A 254 -2.17 -4.73 33.83
C LEU A 254 -3.62 -4.70 33.36
N ASP A 255 -4.37 -5.76 33.63
CA ASP A 255 -5.83 -5.71 33.43
C ASP A 255 -6.41 -4.64 34.37
N LEU A 256 -6.95 -3.58 33.78
CA LEU A 256 -7.40 -2.40 34.47
C LEU A 256 -8.92 -2.27 34.30
N ASP A 257 -9.65 -2.71 35.32
CA ASP A 257 -11.08 -2.43 35.50
C ASP A 257 -11.20 -1.28 36.51
N ILE A 258 -11.56 -0.09 36.02
CA ILE A 258 -11.73 1.10 36.85
C ILE A 258 -13.17 1.26 37.35
N GLY A 259 -14.09 0.40 36.90
CA GLY A 259 -15.52 0.51 37.17
C GLY A 259 -16.02 1.94 36.96
N ASN A 260 -16.54 2.56 38.01
CA ASN A 260 -17.05 3.95 37.97
C ASN A 260 -16.07 4.97 38.58
N THR A 261 -14.77 4.75 38.45
CA THR A 261 -13.73 5.64 38.98
C THR A 261 -12.91 6.28 37.85
N ASN A 262 -12.06 7.23 38.20
CA ASN A 262 -11.22 7.93 37.24
C ASN A 262 -9.79 7.39 37.32
N TYR A 263 -9.15 7.21 36.17
CA TYR A 263 -7.78 6.74 36.09
C TYR A 263 -6.99 7.50 35.04
N THR A 264 -5.72 7.78 35.33
CA THR A 264 -4.83 8.50 34.42
C THR A 264 -3.73 7.57 33.91
N ILE A 265 -3.61 7.45 32.60
CA ILE A 265 -2.52 6.76 31.92
C ILE A 265 -1.57 7.82 31.39
N SER A 266 -0.36 7.88 31.93
CA SER A 266 0.69 8.83 31.52
C SER A 266 1.95 8.15 31.01
N GLU A 267 1.94 6.82 30.92
CA GLU A 267 3.09 6.01 30.51
C GLU A 267 2.68 5.06 29.39
N SER A 268 3.50 5.02 28.34
CA SER A 268 3.34 4.06 27.25
C SER A 268 3.52 2.63 27.78
N GLY A 269 2.70 1.69 27.34
CA GLY A 269 2.73 0.33 27.87
C GLY A 269 1.65 -0.58 27.29
N TYR A 270 1.69 -1.84 27.71
CA TYR A 270 0.65 -2.84 27.42
C TYR A 270 -0.21 -3.09 28.66
N TYR A 271 -1.52 -2.92 28.50
CA TYR A 271 -2.51 -2.84 29.57
C TYR A 271 -3.51 -4.01 29.56
N GLY A 272 -3.21 -5.15 28.93
CA GLY A 272 -4.08 -6.33 28.99
C GLY A 272 -5.51 -6.04 28.55
N SER A 273 -6.43 -5.79 29.47
CA SER A 273 -7.75 -5.20 29.21
C SER A 273 -7.92 -3.82 29.86
N LEU A 274 -8.49 -2.85 29.15
CA LEU A 274 -8.96 -1.58 29.70
C LEU A 274 -10.49 -1.58 29.77
N ASP A 275 -11.06 -1.78 30.96
CA ASP A 275 -12.51 -1.76 31.19
C ASP A 275 -12.90 -0.55 32.05
N MET A 276 -13.87 0.21 31.57
CA MET A 276 -14.45 1.38 32.23
C MET A 276 -15.96 1.30 32.22
N GLY A 277 -16.56 1.40 33.40
CA GLY A 277 -18.01 1.52 33.58
C GLY A 277 -18.57 2.91 33.26
N PRO A 278 -19.90 3.09 33.29
CA PRO A 278 -20.62 4.21 32.67
C PRO A 278 -20.40 5.58 33.32
N ARG A 279 -19.70 5.63 34.45
CA ARG A 279 -19.35 6.87 35.15
C ARG A 279 -17.85 6.98 35.40
N GLY A 280 -17.07 6.05 34.85
CA GLY A 280 -15.63 6.13 34.92
C GLY A 280 -15.08 7.19 33.96
N LYS A 281 -13.81 7.53 34.14
CA LYS A 281 -13.08 8.39 33.22
C LYS A 281 -11.66 7.89 33.03
N TYR A 282 -11.27 7.57 31.79
CA TYR A 282 -9.86 7.41 31.43
C TYR A 282 -9.30 8.76 30.99
N THR A 283 -8.17 9.16 31.57
CA THR A 283 -7.42 10.34 31.16
C THR A 283 -6.07 9.90 30.63
N PHE A 284 -5.84 10.06 29.34
CA PHE A 284 -4.54 9.86 28.72
C PHE A 284 -3.76 11.17 28.82
N HIS A 285 -2.63 11.14 29.51
CA HIS A 285 -1.78 12.31 29.70
C HIS A 285 -0.58 12.24 28.77
N VAL A 286 -0.57 13.10 27.75
CA VAL A 286 0.45 13.12 26.69
C VAL A 286 1.25 14.41 26.81
N ASN A 287 2.58 14.31 26.94
CA ASN A 287 3.44 15.49 27.00
C ASN A 287 3.64 16.10 25.60
N GLU A 288 4.05 17.37 25.57
CA GLU A 288 4.39 18.10 24.34
C GLU A 288 5.38 17.33 23.46
N GLY A 289 5.02 17.12 22.19
CA GLY A 289 5.88 16.46 21.21
C GLY A 289 6.17 14.98 21.49
N GLU A 290 5.55 14.38 22.50
CA GLU A 290 5.66 12.96 22.79
C GLU A 290 4.53 12.16 22.14
N ILE A 291 4.78 10.87 21.94
CA ILE A 291 3.76 9.90 21.53
C ILE A 291 3.50 8.98 22.73
N LEU A 292 2.29 9.05 23.29
CA LEU A 292 1.82 8.09 24.28
C LEU A 292 1.26 6.88 23.55
N GLN A 293 1.83 5.70 23.79
CA GLN A 293 1.43 4.46 23.13
C GLN A 293 0.83 3.50 24.14
N VAL A 294 -0.46 3.23 24.01
CA VAL A 294 -1.19 2.33 24.90
C VAL A 294 -1.69 1.16 24.08
N ARG A 295 -1.21 -0.03 24.41
CA ARG A 295 -1.66 -1.28 23.78
C ARG A 295 -2.54 -2.07 24.74
N ALA A 296 -3.64 -2.65 24.29
CA ALA A 296 -4.46 -3.59 25.07
C ALA A 296 -5.05 -4.66 24.15
N ASP A 297 -5.37 -5.83 24.68
CA ASP A 297 -6.19 -6.83 23.99
C ASP A 297 -7.60 -6.29 23.80
N GLU A 298 -8.22 -5.86 24.90
CA GLU A 298 -9.61 -5.43 24.94
C GLU A 298 -9.71 -4.02 25.51
N MET A 299 -10.53 -3.16 24.89
CA MET A 299 -10.84 -1.82 25.39
C MET A 299 -12.36 -1.61 25.42
N ILE A 300 -12.94 -1.52 26.62
CA ILE A 300 -14.38 -1.26 26.83
C ILE A 300 -14.52 0.07 27.55
N PHE A 301 -15.08 1.06 26.87
CA PHE A 301 -15.24 2.40 27.38
C PHE A 301 -16.72 2.76 27.49
N ASP A 302 -17.34 2.54 28.64
CA ASP A 302 -18.74 2.93 28.89
C ASP A 302 -18.86 4.37 29.44
N GLY A 303 -17.75 4.93 29.92
CA GLY A 303 -17.64 6.27 30.51
C GLY A 303 -16.95 7.32 29.62
N GLU A 304 -16.22 8.26 30.23
CA GLU A 304 -15.57 9.36 29.52
C GLU A 304 -14.11 9.03 29.18
N ILE A 305 -13.69 9.27 27.94
CA ILE A 305 -12.28 9.26 27.54
C ILE A 305 -11.84 10.71 27.37
N ALA A 306 -10.76 11.10 28.04
CA ALA A 306 -10.17 12.42 27.89
C ALA A 306 -8.68 12.31 27.60
N VAL A 307 -8.18 13.28 26.85
CA VAL A 307 -6.76 13.40 26.54
C VAL A 307 -6.31 14.76 27.03
N THR A 308 -5.22 14.79 27.78
CA THR A 308 -4.71 15.98 28.45
C THR A 308 -3.23 16.14 28.18
N ALA A 309 -2.76 17.38 28.15
CA ALA A 309 -1.34 17.72 28.13
C ALA A 309 -1.06 18.79 29.19
N ASP A 310 0.19 18.89 29.62
CA ASP A 310 0.64 19.96 30.52
C ASP A 310 0.73 21.34 29.81
N THR A 311 0.74 21.31 28.47
CA THR A 311 1.03 22.43 27.57
C THR A 311 -0.08 22.60 26.54
N ALA A 312 -0.14 23.77 25.90
CA ALA A 312 -1.09 24.02 24.81
C ALA A 312 -0.70 23.29 23.51
N GLU A 313 0.57 22.93 23.36
CA GLU A 313 1.05 22.06 22.30
C GLU A 313 0.89 20.61 22.76
N LEU A 314 0.17 19.82 21.96
CA LEU A 314 -0.23 18.46 22.32
C LEU A 314 0.75 17.45 21.72
N GLY A 315 1.03 16.40 22.49
CA GLY A 315 1.55 15.17 21.90
C GLY A 315 0.46 14.36 21.20
N MET A 316 0.83 13.15 20.77
CA MET A 316 -0.04 12.22 20.05
C MET A 316 -0.34 10.99 20.91
N LEU A 317 -1.60 10.55 20.98
CA LEU A 317 -1.96 9.27 21.61
C LEU A 317 -2.24 8.22 20.54
N HIS A 318 -1.56 7.07 20.65
CA HIS A 318 -1.85 5.87 19.88
C HIS A 318 -2.50 4.84 20.81
N LEU A 319 -3.72 4.40 20.46
CA LEU A 319 -4.31 3.22 21.08
C LEU A 319 -4.18 2.04 20.10
N ILE A 320 -3.52 0.99 20.55
CA ILE A 320 -3.33 -0.22 19.77
C ILE A 320 -4.18 -1.30 20.43
N VAL A 321 -5.13 -1.86 19.70
CA VAL A 321 -6.10 -2.82 20.23
C VAL A 321 -5.85 -4.15 19.53
N ASP A 322 -5.57 -5.22 20.27
CA ASP A 322 -5.22 -6.50 19.64
C ASP A 322 -6.44 -7.38 19.34
N ASP A 323 -7.57 -7.20 20.04
CA ASP A 323 -8.76 -8.04 19.88
C ASP A 323 -10.00 -7.18 19.59
N TYR A 324 -10.45 -6.38 20.57
CA TYR A 324 -11.77 -5.74 20.47
C TYR A 324 -11.86 -4.39 21.20
N MET A 325 -12.58 -3.44 20.60
CA MET A 325 -12.93 -2.16 21.22
C MET A 325 -14.44 -1.89 21.19
N GLU A 326 -15.03 -1.63 22.36
CA GLU A 326 -16.44 -1.24 22.51
C GLU A 326 -16.58 0.12 23.17
N MET A 327 -17.48 0.94 22.62
CA MET A 327 -17.90 2.22 23.18
C MET A 327 -19.42 2.19 23.36
N PRO A 328 -19.95 1.45 24.36
CA PRO A 328 -21.37 1.13 24.42
C PRO A 328 -22.25 2.31 24.79
N ASN A 329 -21.78 3.21 25.66
CA ASN A 329 -22.43 4.48 26.02
C ASN A 329 -21.40 5.60 26.27
N ALA A 330 -20.20 5.48 25.71
CA ALA A 330 -19.12 6.42 25.98
C ALA A 330 -19.45 7.79 25.39
N ASN A 331 -19.39 8.83 26.22
CA ASN A 331 -19.12 10.17 25.70
C ASN A 331 -17.60 10.26 25.59
N ALA A 332 -17.05 9.95 24.43
CA ALA A 332 -15.64 10.16 24.18
C ALA A 332 -15.42 11.62 23.76
N GLU A 333 -15.53 12.51 24.74
CA GLU A 333 -15.06 13.87 24.59
C GLU A 333 -13.52 13.84 24.57
N VAL A 334 -12.94 13.55 23.39
CA VAL A 334 -11.59 13.98 23.09
C VAL A 334 -11.66 15.51 23.16
N GLY A 335 -11.21 16.05 24.30
CA GLY A 335 -11.54 17.41 24.72
C GLY A 335 -11.39 18.39 23.56
N THR A 336 -12.31 19.35 23.45
CA THR A 336 -12.40 20.30 22.32
C THR A 336 -11.12 21.10 22.04
N ASP A 337 -10.16 21.06 22.97
CA ASP A 337 -8.85 21.69 22.86
C ASP A 337 -7.75 20.70 22.38
N ALA A 338 -8.10 19.46 22.03
CA ALA A 338 -7.17 18.36 21.80
C ALA A 338 -7.30 17.65 20.43
N PRO A 339 -7.01 18.33 19.30
CA PRO A 339 -7.16 17.76 17.95
C PRO A 339 -6.28 16.54 17.58
N ASN A 340 -5.45 16.00 18.46
CA ASN A 340 -4.31 15.16 18.04
C ASN A 340 -4.34 13.74 18.61
N VAL A 341 -5.47 13.06 18.56
CA VAL A 341 -5.57 11.78 19.27
C VAL A 341 -6.33 10.72 18.50
N LEU A 342 -5.69 9.56 18.55
CA LEU A 342 -6.23 8.22 18.41
C LEU A 342 -6.22 7.78 16.96
N ILE A 343 -5.26 6.92 16.66
CA ILE A 343 -5.30 5.96 15.57
C ILE A 343 -5.51 4.63 16.25
N ILE A 344 -6.68 4.03 16.09
CA ILE A 344 -6.92 2.65 16.52
C ILE A 344 -6.25 1.75 15.50
N PHE A 345 -5.18 1.07 15.91
CA PHE A 345 -4.63 -0.05 15.15
C PHE A 345 -5.19 -1.33 15.73
N THR A 346 -6.08 -1.97 14.99
CA THR A 346 -6.52 -3.33 15.28
C THR A 346 -5.79 -4.28 14.35
N TYR A 347 -5.12 -5.24 14.96
CA TYR A 347 -4.33 -6.24 14.26
C TYR A 347 -4.80 -7.59 14.72
N ASP A 348 -5.35 -8.35 13.79
CA ASP A 348 -5.56 -9.75 14.02
C ASP A 348 -5.18 -10.58 12.78
N GLU A 349 -4.06 -11.28 12.88
CA GLU A 349 -3.65 -12.31 11.93
C GLU A 349 -4.25 -13.70 12.27
N ASP A 350 -4.99 -13.87 13.38
CA ASP A 350 -5.25 -15.18 13.99
C ASP A 350 -6.69 -15.47 14.52
N VAL A 351 -7.70 -14.60 14.37
CA VAL A 351 -9.16 -14.82 14.69
C VAL A 351 -9.83 -15.74 13.65
N SER A 352 -9.08 -16.72 13.16
CA SER A 352 -9.67 -18.02 12.83
C SER A 352 -10.22 -18.76 14.07
N ARG A 353 -10.05 -18.20 15.29
CA ARG A 353 -10.12 -19.01 16.52
C ARG A 353 -11.43 -19.10 17.28
N TYR A 354 -12.44 -18.23 17.09
CA TYR A 354 -13.67 -18.39 17.89
C TYR A 354 -15.03 -18.16 17.22
N GLY A 355 -15.17 -18.22 15.90
CA GLY A 355 -16.47 -18.55 15.27
C GLY A 355 -17.67 -17.69 15.73
N THR A 356 -17.42 -16.44 16.08
CA THR A 356 -18.40 -15.42 16.38
C THR A 356 -18.09 -14.25 15.48
N ASP A 357 -19.13 -13.67 14.90
CA ASP A 357 -19.14 -12.42 14.15
C ASP A 357 -18.70 -11.29 15.11
N GLN A 358 -17.40 -11.24 15.43
CA GLN A 358 -16.84 -10.24 16.32
C GLN A 358 -16.43 -9.06 15.47
N VAL A 359 -17.26 -8.02 15.52
CA VAL A 359 -16.92 -6.68 15.08
C VAL A 359 -15.74 -6.18 15.93
N ASP A 360 -14.70 -5.65 15.32
CA ASP A 360 -13.48 -5.21 16.03
C ASP A 360 -13.65 -3.85 16.73
N LEU A 361 -14.45 -2.95 16.15
CA LEU A 361 -14.78 -1.66 16.74
C LEU A 361 -16.29 -1.40 16.73
N VAL A 362 -16.86 -1.21 17.91
CA VAL A 362 -18.30 -0.99 18.08
C VAL A 362 -18.57 0.36 18.73
N LEU A 363 -19.26 1.25 18.02
CA LEU A 363 -19.73 2.56 18.50
C LEU A 363 -21.25 2.53 18.68
N LYS A 364 -21.74 2.73 19.92
CA LYS A 364 -23.16 2.61 20.26
C LYS A 364 -23.70 3.78 21.09
N ALA A 365 -25.02 3.88 21.11
CA ALA A 365 -25.84 4.66 22.05
C ALA A 365 -25.53 6.16 22.17
N ASN A 366 -25.43 6.86 21.03
CA ASN A 366 -25.05 8.28 20.97
C ASN A 366 -23.64 8.54 21.51
N ALA A 367 -22.72 7.59 21.32
CA ALA A 367 -21.32 7.87 21.49
C ALA A 367 -20.93 9.04 20.58
N ASP A 368 -20.41 10.10 21.17
CA ASP A 368 -19.81 11.24 20.47
C ASP A 368 -18.30 11.02 20.55
N THR A 369 -17.67 10.88 19.39
CA THR A 369 -16.28 10.46 19.24
C THR A 369 -15.55 11.39 18.29
N ASN A 370 -14.29 11.71 18.61
CA ASN A 370 -13.46 12.58 17.77
C ASN A 370 -12.03 12.01 17.63
N PHE A 371 -11.81 11.13 16.65
CA PHE A 371 -10.53 10.44 16.44
C PHE A 371 -10.39 9.80 15.05
N PHE A 372 -9.20 9.25 14.77
CA PHE A 372 -8.90 8.49 13.56
C PHE A 372 -8.94 6.97 13.78
N VAL A 373 -9.37 6.24 12.78
CA VAL A 373 -9.37 4.77 12.81
C VAL A 373 -8.52 4.24 11.66
N TYR A 374 -7.59 3.35 11.96
CA TYR A 374 -6.76 2.70 10.94
C TYR A 374 -6.67 1.20 11.22
N GLY A 375 -7.52 0.43 10.55
CA GLY A 375 -7.51 -1.02 10.60
C GLY A 375 -8.04 -1.56 9.27
N PRO A 376 -7.24 -1.62 8.20
CA PRO A 376 -7.71 -2.05 6.88
C PRO A 376 -8.24 -3.49 6.84
N SER A 377 -8.18 -4.25 7.93
CA SER A 377 -8.69 -5.61 8.02
C SER A 377 -9.83 -5.76 9.03
N ILE A 378 -10.38 -4.64 9.52
CA ILE A 378 -11.31 -4.67 10.66
C ILE A 378 -12.72 -4.32 10.28
N GLU A 379 -13.68 -4.85 11.03
CA GLU A 379 -15.09 -4.48 10.97
C GLU A 379 -15.42 -3.39 12.00
N VAL A 380 -16.07 -2.33 11.54
CA VAL A 380 -16.59 -1.24 12.37
C VAL A 380 -18.11 -1.22 12.33
N GLU A 381 -18.76 -1.41 13.49
CA GLU A 381 -20.21 -1.25 13.64
C GLU A 381 -20.51 0.08 14.33
N MET A 382 -21.26 0.94 13.67
CA MET A 382 -21.86 2.12 14.28
C MET A 382 -23.37 1.90 14.43
N SER A 383 -23.92 2.08 15.63
CA SER A 383 -25.37 2.02 15.82
C SER A 383 -25.93 2.92 16.90
N SER A 384 -27.25 3.10 16.86
CA SER A 384 -28.04 3.78 17.90
C SER A 384 -27.69 5.27 18.08
N GLY A 385 -27.53 6.00 16.98
CA GLY A 385 -27.34 7.44 16.98
C GLY A 385 -25.92 7.88 17.31
N ALA A 386 -24.92 7.02 17.08
CA ALA A 386 -23.52 7.37 17.31
C ALA A 386 -23.06 8.49 16.36
N GLU A 387 -22.28 9.42 16.89
CA GLU A 387 -21.66 10.53 16.17
C GLU A 387 -20.14 10.30 16.15
N PHE A 388 -19.55 10.29 14.97
CA PHE A 388 -18.11 10.12 14.78
C PHE A 388 -17.54 11.31 14.02
N THR A 389 -16.57 11.99 14.60
CA THR A 389 -15.81 13.06 13.98
C THR A 389 -14.38 12.57 13.73
N GLY A 390 -13.87 12.71 12.50
CA GLY A 390 -12.52 12.26 12.13
C GLY A 390 -12.51 11.54 10.78
N ALA A 391 -11.59 10.59 10.61
CA ALA A 391 -11.52 9.75 9.41
C ALA A 391 -11.18 8.31 9.73
N MET A 392 -11.61 7.38 8.88
CA MET A 392 -11.40 5.95 9.07
C MET A 392 -10.94 5.23 7.80
N VAL A 393 -9.96 4.35 7.96
CA VAL A 393 -9.53 3.35 6.97
C VAL A 393 -9.75 1.98 7.57
N VAL A 394 -10.76 1.27 7.09
CA VAL A 394 -11.27 0.04 7.71
C VAL A 394 -11.46 -1.06 6.65
N GLY A 395 -11.60 -2.32 7.10
CA GLY A 395 -11.97 -3.42 6.21
C GLY A 395 -13.44 -3.33 5.84
N GLU A 396 -14.29 -3.49 6.86
CA GLU A 396 -15.74 -3.44 6.77
C GLU A 396 -16.31 -2.32 7.64
N PHE A 397 -17.38 -1.69 7.17
CA PHE A 397 -18.11 -0.68 7.93
C PHE A 397 -19.63 -0.94 7.87
N ASP A 398 -20.31 -1.13 9.00
CA ASP A 398 -21.78 -1.21 9.09
C ASP A 398 -22.35 -0.09 9.97
N GLY A 399 -22.96 0.92 9.33
CA GLY A 399 -23.63 2.02 9.99
C GLY A 399 -25.15 1.87 9.99
N SER A 400 -25.79 1.83 11.18
CA SER A 400 -27.25 1.73 11.32
C SER A 400 -27.88 2.68 12.35
N ASN A 401 -29.16 3.03 12.19
CA ASN A 401 -29.96 3.76 13.17
C ASN A 401 -29.51 5.22 13.48
N ASN A 402 -29.57 6.09 12.47
CA ASN A 402 -29.36 7.55 12.62
C ASN A 402 -27.96 7.98 13.08
N ASN A 403 -26.89 7.31 12.62
CA ASN A 403 -25.54 7.74 12.94
C ASN A 403 -25.09 8.91 12.05
N GLU A 404 -24.13 9.67 12.56
CA GLU A 404 -23.50 10.79 11.87
C GLU A 404 -21.98 10.58 11.80
N ILE A 405 -21.40 10.81 10.63
CA ILE A 405 -19.95 10.91 10.44
C ILE A 405 -19.60 12.32 9.97
N THR A 406 -18.75 13.02 10.70
CA THR A 406 -18.26 14.37 10.38
C THR A 406 -16.77 14.33 10.05
N TYR A 407 -16.39 14.74 8.85
CA TYR A 407 -14.99 14.97 8.51
C TYR A 407 -14.57 16.36 8.98
N ASP A 408 -13.49 16.44 9.76
CA ASP A 408 -12.86 17.70 10.13
C ASP A 408 -11.44 17.77 9.52
N PRO A 409 -11.21 18.55 8.46
CA PRO A 409 -9.90 18.71 7.83
C PRO A 409 -8.95 19.62 8.63
N SER A 410 -9.36 20.15 9.79
CA SER A 410 -8.39 20.78 10.70
C SER A 410 -7.27 19.81 11.11
N TYR A 411 -7.45 18.52 10.82
CA TYR A 411 -6.50 17.43 10.98
C TYR A 411 -5.61 17.12 9.75
N ASP A 412 -5.70 17.85 8.64
CA ASP A 412 -4.89 17.63 7.42
C ASP A 412 -3.37 17.76 7.67
N ASP A 413 -2.94 18.26 8.83
CA ASP A 413 -1.53 18.36 9.23
C ASP A 413 -0.94 17.05 9.81
N ILE A 414 -1.73 15.97 9.91
CA ILE A 414 -1.24 14.68 10.40
C ILE A 414 -0.65 13.86 9.23
N SER A 415 0.67 13.89 9.06
CA SER A 415 1.37 13.10 8.03
C SER A 415 1.98 11.80 8.56
N TYR A 416 1.74 10.68 7.87
CA TYR A 416 2.39 9.39 8.13
C TYR A 416 3.37 9.03 7.01
N GLU A 417 4.56 8.53 7.36
CA GLU A 417 5.44 7.81 6.45
C GLU A 417 5.03 6.34 6.43
N VAL A 418 4.75 5.80 5.25
CA VAL A 418 4.71 4.36 5.08
C VAL A 418 6.15 3.87 4.95
N VAL A 419 6.73 3.35 6.02
CA VAL A 419 8.06 2.73 6.02
C VAL A 419 7.94 1.26 5.63
N ILE A 420 8.53 0.89 4.49
CA ILE A 420 8.59 -0.49 4.02
C ILE A 420 9.85 -1.14 4.60
N SER A 421 9.73 -2.08 5.53
CA SER A 421 10.88 -2.84 6.04
C SER A 421 10.64 -4.34 5.88
N THR A 422 11.51 -4.99 5.11
CA THR A 422 11.58 -6.46 4.97
C THR A 422 10.25 -7.14 4.62
N GLY A 423 9.44 -6.53 3.75
CA GLY A 423 8.18 -7.12 3.29
C GLY A 423 6.95 -6.70 4.09
N ASN A 424 7.11 -5.95 5.18
CA ASN A 424 6.01 -5.40 5.95
C ASN A 424 5.94 -3.89 5.74
N TYR A 425 4.72 -3.36 5.62
CA TYR A 425 4.45 -1.93 5.59
C TYR A 425 4.24 -1.47 7.03
N TYR A 426 4.89 -0.38 7.43
CA TYR A 426 4.77 0.21 8.76
C TYR A 426 4.33 1.67 8.61
N LEU A 427 3.29 2.11 9.33
CA LEU A 427 3.04 3.55 9.46
C LEU A 427 3.97 4.12 10.54
N VAL A 428 4.83 5.04 10.14
CA VAL A 428 5.70 5.81 11.04
C VAL A 428 5.24 7.26 10.97
N PRO A 429 4.77 7.86 12.08
CA PRO A 429 4.38 9.26 12.07
C PRO A 429 5.60 10.13 11.75
N ILE A 430 5.51 10.96 10.70
CA ILE A 430 6.49 12.01 10.45
C ILE A 430 5.96 13.22 11.19
N ALA A 431 6.76 13.73 12.13
CA ALA A 431 6.47 14.87 13.00
C ALA A 431 5.39 15.85 12.49
N TYR A 432 4.49 16.22 13.40
CA TYR A 432 3.52 17.31 13.23
C TYR A 432 4.26 18.62 12.85
N LYS A 433 3.72 19.37 11.87
CA LYS A 433 4.34 20.60 11.36
C LYS A 433 4.01 21.83 12.19
#